data_AF-A0A7R9QUR0-F1
#
_entry.id   AF-A0A7R9QUR0-F1
#
_cell.length_a   1.000
_cell.length_b   1.000
_cell.length_c   1.000
_cell.angle_alpha   90.00
_cell.angle_beta   90.00
_cell.angle_gamma   90.00
#
_symmetry.space_group_name_H-M   'P 1'
#
loop_
_entity.id
_entity.type
_entity.pdbx_description
1 polymer ?
#
loop_
_entity_poly.entity_id
_entity_poly.type
_entity_poly.pdbx_seq_one_letter_code
_entity_poly.pdbx_strand_id
1 'polypeptide(L)'
;MTTRFNEEEDCVPPLFRPFTRESLAAIEGRIAEETARRTAQLESDTYIAPHHVDTLKPDPMLEAGLPLPRALQREFPPELIATPIEDLDKYYENKMVSP
;
A
#
# COMPACT_ATOMS: atom_id res chain seq x y z
N MET A 1 -40.88 20.23 -18.00
CA MET A 1 -40.47 19.70 -16.69
C MET A 1 -39.09 19.12 -16.88
N THR A 2 -38.06 19.90 -16.56
CA THR A 2 -36.66 19.51 -16.78
C THR A 2 -36.20 18.78 -15.54
N THR A 3 -36.09 17.46 -15.61
CA THR A 3 -35.46 16.67 -14.56
C THR A 3 -33.98 17.05 -14.52
N ARG A 4 -33.58 17.72 -13.45
CA ARG A 4 -32.19 17.96 -13.08
C ARG A 4 -31.59 16.59 -12.80
N PHE A 5 -30.86 16.04 -13.76
CA PHE A 5 -30.01 14.90 -13.51
C PHE A 5 -29.02 15.35 -12.44
N ASN A 6 -29.14 14.80 -11.22
CA ASN A 6 -28.04 14.81 -10.28
C ASN A 6 -26.96 13.97 -10.95
N GLU A 7 -25.94 14.64 -11.49
CA GLU A 7 -24.68 14.04 -11.88
C GLU A 7 -23.93 13.64 -10.61
N GLU A 8 -24.48 12.64 -9.90
CA GLU A 8 -23.68 11.70 -9.11
C GLU A 8 -23.06 10.73 -10.12
N GLU A 9 -22.26 11.28 -11.03
CA GLU A 9 -21.25 10.50 -11.73
C GLU A 9 -20.26 10.11 -10.64
N ASP A 10 -20.36 8.86 -10.15
CA ASP A 10 -19.30 8.20 -9.38
C ASP A 10 -18.04 8.15 -10.28
N CYS A 11 -17.37 9.29 -10.39
CA CYS A 11 -16.09 9.44 -11.04
C CYS A 11 -15.13 8.56 -10.26
N VAL A 12 -14.82 7.40 -10.83
CA VAL A 12 -13.80 6.48 -10.34
C VAL A 12 -12.57 7.34 -10.01
N PRO A 13 -12.10 7.33 -8.75
CA PRO A 13 -10.99 8.18 -8.36
C PRO A 13 -9.79 7.88 -9.25
N PRO A 14 -9.01 8.91 -9.64
CA PRO A 14 -7.85 8.71 -10.50
C PRO A 14 -6.90 7.70 -9.86
N LEU A 15 -6.40 6.76 -10.67
CA LEU A 15 -5.48 5.70 -10.24
C LEU A 15 -4.28 6.28 -9.48
N PHE A 16 -3.78 7.44 -9.93
CA PHE A 16 -2.79 8.22 -9.20
C PHE A 16 -3.38 9.52 -8.68
N ARG A 17 -3.26 9.70 -7.37
CA ARG A 17 -3.49 10.97 -6.71
C ARG A 17 -2.15 11.60 -6.32
N PRO A 18 -2.03 12.93 -6.37
CA PRO A 18 -0.85 13.62 -5.87
C PRO A 18 -0.60 13.26 -4.40
N PHE A 19 0.67 13.09 -4.05
CA PHE A 19 1.08 12.89 -2.66
C PHE A 19 1.01 14.22 -1.89
N THR A 20 -0.04 14.41 -1.09
CA THR A 20 -0.26 15.62 -0.27
C THR A 20 -0.02 15.34 1.22
N ARG A 21 -0.01 16.40 2.06
CA ARG A 21 0.16 16.25 3.51
C ARG A 21 -1.00 15.45 4.14
N GLU A 22 -2.18 15.57 3.57
CA GLU A 22 -3.37 14.81 3.95
C GLU A 22 -3.18 13.32 3.60
N SER A 23 -2.61 13.01 2.43
CA SER A 23 -2.27 11.63 2.05
C SER A 23 -1.22 11.05 3.01
N LEU A 24 -0.22 11.83 3.40
CA LEU A 24 0.78 11.42 4.40
C LEU A 24 0.12 11.13 5.76
N ALA A 25 -0.72 12.03 6.26
CA ALA A 25 -1.42 11.85 7.53
C ALA A 25 -2.34 10.62 7.53
N ALA A 26 -2.98 10.30 6.39
CA ALA A 26 -3.79 9.10 6.25
C ALA A 26 -2.97 7.80 6.35
N ILE A 27 -1.76 7.79 5.76
CA ILE A 27 -0.82 6.67 5.87
C ILE A 27 -0.31 6.55 7.31
N GLU A 28 0.10 7.65 7.93
CA GLU A 28 0.52 7.70 9.33
C GLU A 28 -0.55 7.16 10.29
N GLY A 29 -1.81 7.55 10.08
CA GLY A 29 -2.94 7.07 10.89
C GLY A 29 -3.13 5.55 10.80
N ARG A 30 -3.12 5.00 9.57
CA ARG A 30 -3.22 3.55 9.34
C ARG A 30 -2.07 2.79 10.01
N ILE A 31 -0.84 3.31 9.92
CA ILE A 31 0.34 2.72 10.57
C ILE A 31 0.20 2.76 12.09
N ALA A 32 -0.25 3.88 12.67
CA ALA A 32 -0.44 4.02 14.11
C ALA A 32 -1.50 3.04 14.64
N GLU A 33 -2.61 2.86 13.92
CA GLU A 33 -3.66 1.90 14.27
C GLU A 33 -3.13 0.45 14.21
N GLU A 34 -2.43 0.07 13.13
CA GLU A 34 -1.87 -1.28 13.01
C GLU A 34 -0.84 -1.57 14.10
N THR A 35 0.04 -0.61 14.39
CA THR A 35 1.05 -0.76 15.44
C THR A 35 0.39 -0.87 16.82
N ALA A 36 -0.63 -0.06 17.14
CA ALA A 36 -1.39 -0.16 18.38
C ALA A 36 -2.12 -1.50 18.54
N ARG A 37 -2.71 -2.02 17.44
CA ARG A 37 -3.33 -3.36 17.44
C ARG A 37 -2.29 -4.45 17.70
N ARG A 38 -1.11 -4.34 17.08
CA ARG A 38 -0.01 -5.31 17.23
C ARG A 38 0.59 -5.29 18.64
N THR A 39 0.72 -4.11 19.25
CA THR A 39 1.18 -3.99 20.65
C THR A 39 0.15 -4.55 21.63
N ALA A 40 -1.15 -4.29 21.41
CA ALA A 40 -2.21 -4.84 22.24
C ALA A 40 -2.29 -6.38 22.17
N GLN A 41 -2.07 -6.95 20.97
CA GLN A 41 -1.97 -8.41 20.79
C GLN A 41 -0.74 -8.98 21.52
N LEU A 42 0.42 -8.33 21.39
CA LEU A 42 1.65 -8.73 22.07
C LEU A 42 1.52 -8.68 23.61
N GLU A 43 0.84 -7.66 24.15
CA GLU A 43 0.56 -7.55 25.59
C GLU A 43 -0.34 -8.70 26.09
N SER A 44 -1.28 -9.17 25.25
CA SER A 44 -2.16 -10.30 25.58
C SER A 44 -1.48 -11.69 25.43
N ASP A 45 -0.47 -11.81 24.56
CA ASP A 45 0.17 -13.07 24.18
C ASP A 45 1.31 -13.53 25.10
N THR A 46 1.44 -12.95 26.31
CA THR A 46 2.48 -13.32 27.30
C THR A 46 2.50 -14.83 27.67
N TYR A 47 1.49 -15.63 27.29
CA TYR A 47 1.38 -17.05 27.65
C TYR A 47 1.32 -18.05 26.50
N ILE A 48 1.37 -17.62 25.22
CA ILE A 48 1.33 -18.57 24.09
C ILE A 48 2.66 -18.49 23.34
N ALA A 49 3.32 -19.65 23.21
CA ALA A 49 4.57 -19.85 22.47
C ALA A 49 4.54 -19.10 21.13
N PRO A 50 5.68 -18.55 20.64
CA PRO A 50 5.71 -17.59 19.55
C PRO A 50 5.11 -18.23 18.30
N HIS A 51 3.80 -18.04 18.11
CA HIS A 51 3.15 -18.36 16.87
C HIS A 51 3.87 -17.53 15.84
N HIS A 52 4.41 -18.23 14.85
CA HIS A 52 5.06 -17.73 13.67
C HIS A 52 4.27 -16.52 13.16
N VAL A 53 4.63 -15.32 13.62
CA VAL A 53 4.06 -14.09 13.11
C VAL A 53 4.58 -14.06 11.69
N ASP A 54 3.73 -14.37 10.72
CA ASP A 54 4.07 -14.27 9.31
C ASP A 54 4.36 -12.79 9.04
N THR A 55 5.62 -12.42 9.24
CA THR A 55 6.13 -11.14 8.84
C THR A 55 6.10 -11.19 7.32
N LEU A 56 5.19 -10.41 6.74
CA LEU A 56 5.24 -10.13 5.31
C LEU A 56 6.69 -9.76 4.99
N LYS A 57 7.23 -10.36 3.94
CA LYS A 57 8.55 -10.04 3.40
C LYS A 57 8.32 -9.27 2.09
N PRO A 58 9.20 -8.30 1.76
CA PRO A 58 9.12 -7.64 0.46
C PRO A 58 9.28 -8.68 -0.65
N ASP A 59 8.56 -8.49 -1.75
CA ASP A 59 8.70 -9.32 -2.94
C ASP A 59 10.10 -9.10 -3.54
N PRO A 60 10.96 -10.14 -3.61
CA PRO A 60 12.31 -10.01 -4.19
C PRO A 60 12.30 -9.64 -5.68
N MET A 61 11.19 -9.81 -6.39
CA MET A 61 11.06 -9.35 -7.78
C MET A 61 10.90 -7.84 -7.92
N LEU A 62 10.57 -7.13 -6.83
CA LEU A 62 10.32 -5.69 -6.80
C LEU A 62 11.46 -4.89 -6.12
N GLU A 63 12.61 -5.52 -5.88
CA GLU A 63 13.79 -4.84 -5.34
C GLU A 63 14.33 -3.78 -6.32
N ALA A 64 14.42 -2.54 -5.86
CA ALA A 64 14.91 -1.44 -6.66
C ALA A 64 16.34 -1.69 -7.16
N GLY A 65 16.59 -1.38 -8.43
CA GLY A 65 17.93 -1.50 -9.02
C GLY A 65 18.23 -2.87 -9.65
N LEU A 66 17.31 -3.84 -9.55
CA LEU A 66 17.41 -5.06 -10.34
C LEU A 66 17.15 -4.77 -11.84
N PRO A 67 17.87 -5.44 -12.75
CA PRO A 67 17.61 -5.28 -14.18
C PRO A 67 16.21 -5.81 -14.50
N LEU A 68 15.43 -5.03 -15.25
CA LEU A 68 14.12 -5.48 -15.73
C LEU A 68 14.24 -6.82 -16.47
N PRO A 69 13.40 -7.83 -16.15
CA PRO A 69 13.36 -9.09 -16.86
C PRO A 69 13.31 -8.88 -18.37
N ARG A 70 14.08 -9.67 -19.15
CA ARG A 70 14.17 -9.51 -20.62
C ARG A 70 12.81 -9.52 -21.33
N ALA A 71 11.84 -10.25 -20.78
CA ALA A 71 10.47 -10.28 -21.27
C ALA A 71 9.76 -8.91 -21.16
N LEU A 72 10.11 -8.10 -20.17
CA LEU A 72 9.55 -6.77 -19.90
C LEU A 72 10.38 -5.62 -20.53
N GLN A 73 11.54 -5.92 -21.14
CA GLN A 73 12.41 -4.91 -21.75
C GLN A 73 11.83 -4.26 -23.01
N ARG A 74 10.88 -4.91 -23.70
CA ARG A 74 10.23 -4.36 -24.90
C ARG A 74 8.91 -3.67 -24.62
N GLU A 75 8.20 -4.08 -23.56
CA GLU A 75 6.88 -3.58 -23.19
C GLU A 75 6.71 -3.79 -21.68
N PHE A 76 6.83 -2.71 -20.90
CA PHE A 76 6.43 -2.73 -19.51
C PHE A 76 4.90 -2.50 -19.46
N PRO A 77 4.13 -3.25 -18.66
CA PRO A 77 2.68 -3.08 -18.61
C PRO A 77 2.33 -1.62 -18.30
N PRO A 78 1.62 -0.91 -19.21
CA PRO A 78 1.35 0.52 -19.03
C PRO A 78 0.52 0.80 -17.79
N GLU A 79 -0.27 -0.18 -17.34
CA GLU A 79 -1.08 -0.14 -16.12
C GLU A 79 -0.23 -0.07 -14.84
N LEU A 80 1.00 -0.60 -14.87
CA LEU A 80 1.90 -0.58 -13.71
C LEU A 80 2.81 0.66 -13.70
N ILE A 81 2.82 1.45 -14.78
CA ILE A 81 3.64 2.67 -14.85
C ILE A 81 3.12 3.66 -13.83
N ALA A 82 4.05 4.27 -13.09
CA ALA A 82 3.75 5.19 -12.00
C ALA A 82 2.92 4.59 -10.85
N THR A 83 2.73 3.27 -10.80
CA THR A 83 2.10 2.59 -9.66
C THR A 83 3.06 2.60 -8.47
N PRO A 84 2.65 3.15 -7.31
CA PRO A 84 3.53 3.19 -6.15
C PRO A 84 3.67 1.77 -5.57
N ILE A 85 4.78 1.51 -4.88
CA ILE A 85 5.15 0.15 -4.47
C ILE A 85 4.19 -0.43 -3.43
N GLU A 86 3.59 0.41 -2.59
CA GLU A 86 2.57 0.04 -1.61
C GLU A 86 1.29 -0.52 -2.23
N ASP A 87 0.99 -0.17 -3.49
CA ASP A 87 -0.16 -0.70 -4.23
C ASP A 87 0.17 -2.04 -4.92
N LEU A 88 1.45 -2.37 -5.08
CA LEU A 88 1.93 -3.60 -5.72
C LEU A 88 2.27 -4.70 -4.70
N ASP A 89 2.84 -4.31 -3.56
CA ASP A 89 3.34 -5.23 -2.54
C ASP A 89 2.77 -4.87 -1.16
N LYS A 90 1.99 -5.81 -0.61
CA LYS A 90 1.38 -5.73 0.73
C LYS A 90 2.40 -5.49 1.82
N TYR A 91 3.66 -5.88 1.63
CA TYR A 91 4.72 -5.60 2.59
C TYR A 91 4.86 -4.10 2.88
N TYR A 92 4.71 -3.24 1.86
CA TYR A 92 4.94 -1.81 1.98
C TYR A 92 3.70 -1.00 2.38
N GLU A 93 2.52 -1.62 2.45
CA GLU A 93 1.23 -0.95 2.70
C GLU A 93 1.27 -0.03 3.94
N ASN A 94 1.93 -0.48 5.01
CA ASN A 94 2.02 0.22 6.29
C ASN A 94 3.48 0.37 6.76
N LYS A 95 4.43 0.55 5.82
CA LYS A 95 5.85 0.74 6.13
C LYS A 95 6.30 2.18 5.92
N MET A 96 6.88 2.76 6.96
CA MET A 96 7.69 3.97 6.84
C MET A 96 9.10 3.56 6.41
N VAL A 97 9.59 4.16 5.33
CA VAL A 97 11.02 4.10 5.01
C VAL A 97 11.69 5.23 5.77
N SER A 98 12.46 4.90 6.80
CA SER A 98 13.31 5.88 7.49
C SER A 98 14.30 6.47 6.47
N PRO A 99 14.39 7.80 6.32
CA PRO A 99 15.35 8.44 5.42
C PRO A 99 16.79 8.27 5.87
#